data_AF-A0A6G3ZFK2-F1
#
_entry.id   AF-A0A6G3ZFK2-F1
#
_cell.length_a   1.000
_cell.length_b   1.000
_cell.length_c   1.000
_cell.angle_alpha   90.00
_cell.angle_beta   90.00
_cell.angle_gamma   90.00
#
_symmetry.space_group_name_H-M   'P 1'
#
loop_
_entity.id
_entity.type
_entity.pdbx_description
1 polymer ?
#
loop_
_entity_poly.entity_id
_entity_poly.type
_entity_poly.pdbx_seq_one_letter_code
_entity_poly.pdbx_strand_id
1 'polypeptide(L)' 'TSVVVLEDVVTTGQSAWKAVERLRAAGYTVERVLALVDRQQGGSDFYAEKQLQFEALFSIADIKVRFAQLK' A
#
# COMPACT_ATOMS: atom_id res chain seq x y z
N THR A 1 19.65 5.37 3.85
CA THR A 1 19.33 3.97 3.48
C THR A 1 17.97 3.92 2.82
N SER A 2 17.82 3.19 1.71
CA SER A 2 16.52 3.00 1.05
C SER A 2 15.74 1.89 1.73
N VAL A 3 14.45 2.13 2.00
CA VAL A 3 13.53 1.18 2.63
C VAL A 3 12.16 1.23 1.97
N VAL A 4 11.41 0.13 2.07
CA VAL A 4 10.04 -0.01 1.57
C VAL A 4 9.12 -0.23 2.77
N VAL A 5 7.96 0.44 2.79
CA VAL A 5 6.92 0.17 3.79
C VAL A 5 6.08 -1.00 3.30
N LEU A 6 5.98 -2.05 4.12
CA LEU A 6 5.16 -3.23 3.85
C LEU A 6 3.90 -3.18 4.73
N GLU A 7 2.72 -3.23 4.11
CA GLU A 7 1.43 -3.34 4.80
C GLU A 7 0.76 -4.68 4.49
N ASP A 8 -0.12 -5.12 5.38
CA ASP A 8 -1.02 -6.25 5.13
C ASP A 8 -2.13 -5.84 4.15
N VAL A 9 -2.87 -4.78 4.46
CA VAL A 9 -4.04 -4.35 3.71
C VAL A 9 -4.07 -2.83 3.60
N VAL A 10 -4.15 -2.32 2.37
CA VAL A 10 -4.33 -0.89 2.11
C VAL A 10 -5.81 -0.58 1.84
N THR A 11 -6.32 0.44 2.53
CA THR A 11 -7.65 1.03 2.30
C THR A 11 -7.50 2.42 1.67
N THR A 12 -7.46 3.47 2.48
CA THR A 12 -7.26 4.87 2.08
C THR A 12 -5.79 5.30 2.05
N GLY A 13 -4.91 4.44 2.58
CA GLY A 13 -3.46 4.63 2.58
C GLY A 13 -2.86 5.48 3.72
N GLN A 14 -3.71 6.04 4.60
CA GLN A 14 -3.28 6.93 5.70
C GLN A 14 -2.32 6.27 6.70
N SER A 15 -2.45 4.97 6.95
CA SER A 15 -1.57 4.22 7.88
C SER A 15 -0.13 4.20 7.37
N ALA A 16 0.10 3.67 6.18
CA ALA A 16 1.43 3.61 5.57
C ALA A 16 2.03 5.01 5.39
N TRP A 17 1.22 6.03 5.08
CA TRP A 17 1.72 7.40 4.97
C TRP A 17 2.34 7.92 6.27
N LYS A 18 1.70 7.68 7.42
CA LYS A 18 2.27 8.05 8.72
C LYS A 18 3.60 7.34 8.99
N ALA A 19 3.74 6.09 8.54
CA ALA A 19 5.01 5.35 8.63
C ALA A 19 6.08 5.96 7.72
N VAL A 20 5.72 6.29 6.47
CA VAL A 20 6.59 6.97 5.50
C VAL A 20 7.11 8.29 6.07
N GLU A 21 6.23 9.13 6.63
CA GLU A 21 6.62 10.42 7.22
C GLU A 21 7.63 10.25 8.35
N ARG A 22 7.40 9.28 9.25
CA ARG A 22 8.31 8.99 10.37
C ARG A 22 9.66 8.48 9.89
N LEU A 23 9.68 7.60 8.89
CA LEU A 23 10.92 7.06 8.32
C LEU A 23 11.70 8.14 7.59
N ARG A 24 11.04 8.98 6.79
CA ARG A 24 11.66 10.13 6.13
C ARG A 24 12.23 11.12 7.15
N ALA A 25 11.50 11.41 8.23
CA ALA A 25 11.99 12.26 9.33
C ALA A 25 13.22 11.66 10.05
N ALA A 26 13.36 10.33 10.05
CA ALA A 26 14.53 9.63 10.59
C ALA A 26 15.69 9.50 9.60
N GLY A 27 15.62 10.11 8.40
CA GLY A 27 16.70 10.11 7.41
C GLY A 27 16.69 8.93 6.44
N TYR A 28 15.63 8.13 6.40
CA TYR A 28 15.47 7.08 5.39
C TYR A 28 14.89 7.62 4.09
N THR A 29 15.28 7.01 2.97
CA THR A 29 14.65 7.23 1.67
C THR A 29 13.52 6.22 1.53
N VAL A 30 12.29 6.70 1.39
CA VAL A 30 11.10 5.87 1.24
C VAL A 30 10.35 6.30 -0.02
N GLU A 31 10.37 5.46 -1.04
CA GLU A 31 9.80 5.73 -2.36
C GLU A 31 8.62 4.82 -2.69
N ARG A 32 8.43 3.74 -1.91
CA ARG A 32 7.45 2.69 -2.19
C ARG A 32 6.71 2.21 -0.95
N VAL A 33 5.42 1.95 -1.15
CA VAL A 33 4.58 1.13 -0.28
C VAL A 33 4.21 -0.15 -1.03
N LEU A 34 4.42 -1.30 -0.39
CA LEU A 34 4.01 -2.62 -0.87
C LEU A 34 2.92 -3.16 0.06
N ALA A 35 1.84 -3.69 -0.50
CA ALA A 35 0.77 -4.33 0.28
C ALA A 35 0.51 -5.78 -0.18
N LEU A 36 -0.01 -6.61 0.72
CA LEU A 36 -0.55 -7.91 0.30
C LEU A 36 -1.88 -7.72 -0.44
N VAL A 37 -2.77 -6.87 0.09
CA VAL A 37 -4.10 -6.63 -0.49
C VAL A 37 -4.41 -5.14 -0.62
N ASP A 38 -4.74 -4.69 -1.83
CA ASP A 38 -5.40 -3.40 -2.04
C ASP A 38 -6.93 -3.57 -2.00
N ARG A 39 -7.59 -2.84 -1.10
CA ARG A 39 -9.05 -2.80 -1.02
C ARG A 39 -9.71 -1.89 -2.06
N GLN A 40 -8.92 -1.20 -2.88
CA GLN A 40 -9.38 -0.26 -3.92
C GLN A 40 -10.28 0.84 -3.34
N GLN A 41 -9.86 1.43 -2.21
CA GLN A 41 -10.60 2.50 -1.52
C GLN A 41 -9.87 3.85 -1.57
N GLY A 42 -9.13 4.10 -2.67
CA GLY A 42 -8.42 5.35 -2.93
C GLY A 42 -6.97 5.40 -2.45
N GLY A 43 -6.43 4.33 -1.85
CA GLY A 43 -5.04 4.28 -1.39
C GLY A 43 -4.01 4.52 -2.50
N SER A 44 -4.20 3.92 -3.68
CA SER A 44 -3.30 4.10 -4.83
C SER A 44 -3.18 5.57 -5.26
N ASP A 45 -4.32 6.25 -5.46
CA ASP A 45 -4.35 7.66 -5.87
C ASP A 45 -3.74 8.55 -4.79
N PHE A 46 -4.07 8.29 -3.52
CA PHE A 46 -3.51 9.00 -2.38
C PHE A 46 -1.97 8.89 -2.30
N TYR A 47 -1.40 7.74 -2.64
CA TYR A 47 0.07 7.58 -2.70
C TYR A 47 0.67 8.27 -3.92
N ALA A 48 0.02 8.22 -5.08
CA ALA A 48 0.47 8.91 -6.28
C ALA A 48 0.56 10.43 -6.06
N GLU A 49 -0.43 11.04 -5.41
CA GLU A 49 -0.42 12.46 -5.01
C GLU A 49 0.79 12.82 -4.13
N LYS A 50 1.35 11.84 -3.41
CA LYS A 50 2.49 12.00 -2.51
C LYS A 50 3.81 11.54 -3.11
N GLN A 51 3.82 11.26 -4.41
CA GLN A 51 4.98 10.76 -5.14
C GLN A 51 5.52 9.47 -4.50
N LEU A 52 4.61 8.59 -4.05
CA LEU A 52 4.93 7.26 -3.57
C LEU A 52 4.45 6.23 -4.60
N GLN A 53 5.35 5.31 -4.95
CA GLN A 53 4.99 4.12 -5.70
C GLN A 53 4.15 3.20 -4.81
N PHE A 54 3.06 2.67 -5.36
CA PHE A 54 2.22 1.69 -4.68
C PHE A 54 2.10 0.42 -5.50
N GLU A 55 2.38 -0.71 -4.86
CA GLU A 55 2.21 -2.04 -5.42
C GLU A 55 1.42 -2.90 -4.44
N ALA A 56 0.53 -3.73 -4.94
CA ALA A 56 -0.18 -4.73 -4.15
C ALA A 56 -0.10 -6.10 -4.83
N LEU A 57 0.07 -7.16 -4.06
CA LEU A 57 0.11 -8.52 -4.61
C LEU A 57 -1.26 -8.94 -5.15
N PHE A 58 -2.33 -8.56 -4.46
CA PHE A 58 -3.70 -8.82 -4.85
C PHE A 58 -4.57 -7.58 -4.65
N SER A 59 -5.61 -7.48 -5.43
CA SER A 59 -6.73 -6.59 -5.17
C SER A 59 -7.86 -7.33 -4.46
N ILE A 60 -8.79 -6.58 -3.86
CA ILE A 60 -10.04 -7.15 -3.34
C ILE A 60 -10.86 -7.86 -4.42
N ALA A 61 -10.73 -7.45 -5.69
CA ALA A 61 -11.38 -8.12 -6.81
C ALA A 61 -10.80 -9.53 -7.02
N ASP A 62 -9.48 -9.68 -6.98
CA ASP A 62 -8.81 -10.98 -7.11
C ASP A 62 -9.26 -11.95 -6.02
N ILE A 63 -9.33 -11.46 -4.77
CA ILE A 63 -9.79 -12.25 -3.62
C ILE A 63 -11.26 -12.67 -3.79
N LYS A 64 -12.14 -11.77 -4.24
CA LYS A 64 -13.57 -12.07 -4.49
C LYS A 64 -13.73 -13.14 -5.58
N VAL A 65 -12.98 -13.03 -6.69
CA VAL A 65 -13.00 -14.01 -7.78
C VAL A 65 -12.54 -15.38 -7.25
N ARG A 66 -11.43 -15.43 -6.52
CA ARG A 66 -10.91 -16.68 -5.97
C ARG A 66 -11.89 -17.33 -4.99
N PHE A 67 -12.52 -16.52 -4.14
CA PHE A 67 -13.49 -17.02 -3.16
C PHE A 67 -14.75 -17.60 -3.83
N ALA A 68 -15.25 -16.99 -4.90
CA ALA A 68 -16.41 -17.49 -5.64
C ALA A 68 -16.14 -18.85 -6.31
N GLN A 69 -14.91 -19.14 -6.73
CA GLN A 69 -14.51 -20.43 -7.32
C GLN A 69 -14.32 -21.55 -6.31
N LEU A 70 -14.16 -21.22 -5.03
CA LEU A 70 -13.98 -22.18 -3.94
C LEU A 70 -15.28 -22.59 -3.27
N LYS A 71 -16.39 -21.92 -3.63
CA LYS A 71 -17.74 -22.29 -3.23
C LYS A 71 -18.37 -23.20 -4.28
#